data_AF-A0AAX6EUZ3-F1
#
_entry.id   AF-A0AAX6EUZ3-F1
#
_cell.length_a   1.000
_cell.length_b   1.000
_cell.length_c   1.000
_cell.angle_alpha   90.00
_cell.angle_beta   90.00
_cell.angle_gamma   90.00
#
_symmetry.space_group_name_H-M   'P 1'
#
loop_
_entity.id
_entity.type
_entity.pdbx_description
1 polymer ?
#
loop_
_entity_poly.entity_id
_entity_poly.type
_entity_poly.pdbx_seq_one_letter_code
_entity_poly.pdbx_strand_id
1 'polypeptide(L)'
;MRYLKGSAFHNYDLDEKANAEAAKLVEADPGLARRFGFRTENIMGVKRALARYNVVFLAALVGMGREEKREVIDHLARHMAPGALLVVRSAHGARAFLYPVVDLEDLKGFEVLSVYHPGDEVINSVIVARKKGEQGNGPGMVMQTCKCCEAFASSHLGGHGSLVEELQAMDGQPSSY
;
A
#
# COMPACT_ATOMS: atom_id res chain seq x y z
N MET A 1 4.66 25.18 -8.81
CA MET A 1 3.75 24.01 -8.73
C MET A 1 2.37 24.34 -9.33
N ARG A 2 1.93 23.62 -10.37
CA ARG A 2 0.70 23.94 -11.17
C ARG A 2 -0.61 23.52 -10.49
N TYR A 3 -0.56 22.50 -9.63
CA TYR A 3 -1.72 21.92 -8.93
C TYR A 3 -1.56 22.02 -7.40
N LEU A 4 -2.63 21.73 -6.64
CA LEU A 4 -2.62 21.67 -5.16
C LEU A 4 -2.08 22.94 -4.48
N LYS A 5 -2.44 24.12 -5.00
CA LYS A 5 -1.92 25.42 -4.53
C LYS A 5 -2.32 25.76 -3.07
N GLY A 6 -3.43 25.21 -2.59
CA GLY A 6 -3.93 25.39 -1.23
C GLY A 6 -3.52 24.28 -0.25
N SER A 7 -2.76 23.28 -0.70
CA SER A 7 -2.38 22.12 0.13
C SER A 7 -1.09 22.38 0.90
N ALA A 8 -1.02 21.81 2.10
CA ALA A 8 0.20 21.65 2.89
C ALA A 8 0.67 20.20 2.82
N PHE A 9 1.99 20.00 2.83
CA PHE A 9 2.64 18.71 2.71
C PHE A 9 3.56 18.52 3.91
N HIS A 10 3.46 17.37 4.56
CA HIS A 10 4.40 16.98 5.61
C HIS A 10 5.08 15.67 5.22
N ASN A 11 6.40 15.71 5.04
CA ASN A 11 7.22 14.53 4.84
C ASN A 11 7.69 14.01 6.19
N TYR A 12 7.42 12.74 6.47
CA TYR A 12 7.98 12.04 7.62
C TYR A 12 9.03 11.08 7.11
N ASP A 13 10.25 11.19 7.63
CA ASP A 13 11.37 10.32 7.28
C ASP A 13 12.15 9.94 8.54
N LEU A 14 12.81 8.78 8.51
CA LEU A 14 13.70 8.34 9.58
C LEU A 14 15.07 9.00 9.48
N ASP A 15 15.50 9.35 8.27
CA ASP A 15 16.82 9.95 8.02
C ASP A 15 16.74 11.48 8.03
N GLU A 16 17.40 12.07 9.04
CA GLU A 16 17.52 13.53 9.16
C GLU A 16 18.21 14.15 7.95
N LYS A 17 19.21 13.48 7.37
CA LYS A 17 19.94 13.98 6.21
C LYS A 17 19.05 14.00 4.98
N ALA A 18 18.23 12.97 4.78
CA ALA A 18 17.26 12.94 3.68
C ALA A 18 16.27 14.11 3.78
N ASN A 19 15.76 14.39 4.98
CA ASN A 19 14.90 15.56 5.21
C ASN A 19 15.63 16.90 4.96
N ALA A 20 16.90 17.02 5.38
CA ALA A 20 17.69 18.23 5.17
C ALA A 20 17.93 18.49 3.67
N GLU A 21 18.24 17.46 2.88
CA GLU A 21 18.38 17.60 1.43
C GLU A 21 17.03 17.87 0.75
N ALA A 22 15.95 17.22 1.18
CA ALA A 22 14.62 17.44 0.63
C ALA A 22 14.11 18.88 0.89
N ALA A 23 14.48 19.49 2.02
CA ALA A 23 14.16 20.88 2.32
C ALA A 23 14.79 21.87 1.33
N LYS A 24 16.04 21.62 0.91
CA LYS A 24 16.73 22.46 -0.09
C LYS A 24 16.02 22.47 -1.44
N LEU A 25 15.32 21.39 -1.80
CA LEU A 25 14.58 21.29 -3.07
C LEU A 25 13.44 22.30 -3.19
N VAL A 26 12.91 22.78 -2.07
CA VAL A 26 11.78 23.73 -2.04
C VAL A 26 12.19 25.12 -1.57
N GLU A 27 13.43 25.30 -1.10
CA GLU A 27 13.92 26.55 -0.50
C GLU A 27 13.86 27.76 -1.44
N ALA A 28 14.17 27.54 -2.73
CA ALA A 28 14.16 28.60 -3.73
C ALA A 28 12.76 29.17 -4.06
N ASP A 29 11.69 28.49 -3.66
CA ASP A 29 10.30 28.96 -3.83
C ASP A 29 9.66 29.16 -2.44
N PRO A 30 9.59 30.40 -1.92
CA PRO A 30 9.00 30.69 -0.61
C PRO A 30 7.54 30.22 -0.48
N GLY A 31 6.82 30.19 -1.60
CA GLY A 31 5.45 29.72 -1.66
C GLY A 31 5.33 28.22 -1.48
N LEU A 32 6.33 27.45 -1.91
CA LEU A 32 6.46 26.02 -1.63
C LEU A 32 7.05 25.77 -0.24
N ALA A 33 8.14 26.44 0.12
CA ALA A 33 8.80 26.28 1.42
C ALA A 33 7.81 26.44 2.58
N ARG A 34 6.92 27.44 2.54
CA ARG A 34 5.92 27.64 3.62
C ARG A 34 4.87 26.50 3.74
N ARG A 35 4.71 25.71 2.68
CA ARG A 35 3.68 24.65 2.59
C ARG A 35 4.27 23.26 2.78
N PHE A 36 5.59 23.11 2.82
CA PHE A 36 6.28 21.85 3.06
C PHE A 36 6.90 21.85 4.46
N GLY A 37 6.56 20.84 5.26
CA GLY A 37 7.25 20.57 6.52
C GLY A 37 7.95 19.22 6.44
N PHE A 38 9.20 19.16 6.88
CA PHE A 38 10.00 17.94 6.93
C PHE A 38 10.15 17.54 8.40
N ARG A 39 9.86 16.28 8.72
CA ARG A 39 9.81 15.76 10.09
C ARG A 39 10.67 14.51 10.17
N THR A 40 11.73 14.57 10.97
CA THR A 40 12.58 13.42 11.26
C THR A 40 11.95 12.64 12.41
N GLU A 41 11.09 11.68 12.10
CA GLU A 41 10.31 10.94 13.09
C GLU A 41 9.84 9.61 12.51
N ASN A 42 9.89 8.54 13.31
CA ASN A 42 9.27 7.27 12.94
C ASN A 42 7.75 7.42 12.93
N ILE A 43 7.11 7.13 11.80
CA ILE A 43 5.65 7.24 11.63
C ILE A 43 4.87 6.45 12.68
N MET A 44 5.42 5.35 13.19
CA MET A 44 4.80 4.52 14.25
C MET A 44 4.68 5.27 15.60
N GLY A 45 5.49 6.31 15.82
CA GLY A 45 5.37 7.22 16.96
C GLY A 45 4.29 8.29 16.77
N VAL A 46 3.94 8.61 15.52
CA VAL A 46 3.02 9.68 15.17
C VAL A 46 1.58 9.20 15.29
N LYS A 47 0.83 9.74 16.25
CA LYS A 47 -0.57 9.33 16.51
C LYS A 47 -1.56 10.42 16.16
N ARG A 48 -1.88 11.30 17.13
CA ARG A 48 -2.92 12.35 16.99
C ARG A 48 -2.72 13.27 15.78
N ALA A 49 -1.48 13.48 15.34
CA ALA A 49 -1.19 14.29 14.16
C ALA A 49 -1.74 13.67 12.87
N LEU A 50 -1.83 12.33 12.78
CA LEU A 50 -2.33 11.63 11.58
C LEU A 50 -3.79 11.99 11.27
N ALA A 51 -4.60 12.28 12.28
CA ALA A 51 -5.99 12.70 12.13
C ALA A 51 -6.15 14.08 11.46
N ARG A 52 -5.06 14.84 11.29
CA ARG A 52 -5.08 16.16 10.62
C ARG A 52 -4.90 16.07 9.11
N TYR A 53 -4.49 14.91 8.59
CA TYR A 53 -4.21 14.72 7.17
C TYR A 53 -5.45 14.21 6.43
N ASN A 54 -5.83 14.91 5.36
CA ASN A 54 -6.88 14.44 4.47
C ASN A 54 -6.41 13.29 3.56
N VAL A 55 -5.10 13.26 3.25
CA VAL A 55 -4.46 12.26 2.40
C VAL A 55 -3.12 11.88 3.01
N VAL A 56 -2.83 10.58 3.10
CA VAL A 56 -1.53 10.03 3.49
C VAL A 56 -0.98 9.21 2.33
N PHE A 57 0.25 9.52 1.90
CA PHE A 57 0.97 8.75 0.90
C PHE A 57 1.95 7.81 1.60
N LEU A 58 1.75 6.51 1.48
CA LEU A 58 2.69 5.51 1.97
C LEU A 58 3.69 5.18 0.86
N ALA A 59 4.95 5.59 1.06
CA ALA A 59 6.02 5.36 0.10
C ALA A 59 6.36 3.87 -0.05
N ALA A 60 6.98 3.51 -1.18
CA ALA A 60 7.19 2.11 -1.57
C ALA A 60 8.09 1.34 -0.57
N LEU A 61 9.10 2.02 -0.02
CA LEU A 61 10.15 1.45 0.82
C LEU A 61 9.85 1.56 2.32
N VAL A 62 8.68 2.07 2.71
CA VAL A 62 8.25 2.04 4.11
C VAL A 62 7.76 0.64 4.43
N GLY A 63 8.33 0.04 5.48
CA GLY A 63 8.10 -1.36 5.80
C GLY A 63 8.74 -2.27 4.74
N MET A 64 10.06 -2.49 4.83
CA MET A 64 10.76 -3.27 3.79
C MET A 64 10.38 -4.75 3.82
N GLY A 65 9.75 -5.22 4.89
CA GLY A 65 9.04 -6.50 4.96
C GLY A 65 7.52 -6.35 4.87
N ARG A 66 6.83 -7.40 4.41
CA ARG A 66 5.35 -7.44 4.35
C ARG A 66 4.72 -7.16 5.71
N GLU A 67 5.22 -7.80 6.77
CA GLU A 67 4.71 -7.65 8.13
C GLU A 67 4.91 -6.23 8.67
N GLU A 68 6.12 -5.68 8.51
CA GLU A 68 6.42 -4.30 8.91
C GLU A 68 5.53 -3.29 8.16
N LYS A 69 5.30 -3.51 6.87
CA LYS A 69 4.40 -2.68 6.05
C LYS A 69 2.96 -2.80 6.53
N ARG A 70 2.50 -4.00 6.87
CA ARG A 70 1.16 -4.23 7.45
C ARG A 70 1.01 -3.52 8.79
N GLU A 71 2.01 -3.59 9.67
CA GLU A 71 1.99 -2.86 10.95
C GLU A 71 1.87 -1.35 10.77
N VAL A 72 2.56 -0.79 9.77
CA VAL A 72 2.42 0.63 9.41
C VAL A 72 1.02 0.92 8.90
N ILE A 73 0.44 0.09 8.04
CA ILE A 73 -0.93 0.25 7.55
C ILE A 73 -1.94 0.19 8.71
N ASP A 74 -1.80 -0.78 9.61
CA ASP A 74 -2.65 -0.92 10.81
C ASP A 74 -2.53 0.28 11.76
N HIS A 75 -1.33 0.84 11.88
CA HIS A 75 -1.10 2.09 12.62
C HIS A 75 -1.82 3.28 11.98
N LEU A 76 -1.74 3.42 10.65
CA LEU A 76 -2.45 4.45 9.91
C LEU A 76 -3.98 4.28 10.03
N ALA A 77 -4.49 3.05 9.92
CA ALA A 77 -5.90 2.72 10.09
C ALA A 77 -6.45 3.17 11.45
N ARG A 78 -5.64 3.09 12.51
CA ARG A 78 -6.04 3.51 13.87
C ARG A 78 -6.06 5.02 14.06
N HIS A 79 -5.19 5.76 13.38
CA HIS A 79 -4.88 7.14 13.75
C HIS A 79 -5.25 8.21 12.72
N MET A 80 -5.50 7.83 11.46
CA MET A 80 -6.02 8.76 10.45
C MET A 80 -7.46 9.19 10.78
N ALA A 81 -7.95 10.27 10.18
CA ALA A 81 -9.35 10.67 10.32
C ALA A 81 -10.27 9.76 9.48
N PRO A 82 -11.48 9.42 9.97
CA PRO A 82 -12.55 8.83 9.15
C PRO A 82 -12.71 9.56 7.81
N GLY A 83 -12.80 8.80 6.71
CA GLY A 83 -12.95 9.35 5.37
C GLY A 83 -11.67 9.88 4.72
N ALA A 84 -10.55 9.99 5.44
CA ALA A 84 -9.25 10.35 4.86
C ALA A 84 -8.75 9.27 3.89
N LEU A 85 -7.95 9.68 2.92
CA LEU A 85 -7.41 8.79 1.88
C LEU A 85 -6.02 8.29 2.23
N LEU A 86 -5.81 6.99 2.08
CA LEU A 86 -4.50 6.35 2.04
C LEU A 86 -4.16 6.02 0.59
N VAL A 87 -2.99 6.47 0.14
CA VAL A 87 -2.44 6.16 -1.18
C VAL A 87 -1.18 5.34 -0.98
N VAL A 88 -1.22 4.07 -1.33
CA VAL A 88 -0.11 3.13 -1.10
C VAL A 88 0.62 2.86 -2.41
N ARG A 89 1.95 2.98 -2.38
CA ARG A 89 2.81 2.46 -3.45
C ARG A 89 3.11 0.97 -3.18
N SER A 90 2.72 0.12 -4.12
CA SER A 90 2.82 -1.35 -4.08
C SER A 90 3.41 -1.90 -5.38
N ALA A 91 3.88 -3.14 -5.39
CA ALA A 91 4.41 -3.83 -6.56
C ALA A 91 3.38 -4.81 -7.14
N HIS A 92 3.59 -5.27 -8.38
CA HIS A 92 2.77 -6.31 -9.00
C HIS A 92 3.61 -7.20 -9.94
N GLY A 93 3.29 -8.50 -10.01
CA GLY A 93 3.95 -9.46 -10.89
C GLY A 93 5.45 -9.63 -10.60
N ALA A 94 6.27 -9.80 -11.64
CA ALA A 94 7.74 -9.93 -11.51
C ALA A 94 8.42 -8.71 -10.85
N ARG A 95 7.70 -7.60 -10.66
CA ARG A 95 8.21 -6.40 -9.98
C ARG A 95 8.12 -6.51 -8.45
N ALA A 96 7.45 -7.55 -7.93
CA ALA A 96 7.40 -7.88 -6.50
C ALA A 96 8.80 -8.13 -5.89
N PHE A 97 9.79 -8.47 -6.72
CA PHE A 97 11.19 -8.58 -6.28
C PHE A 97 11.79 -7.24 -5.84
N LEU A 98 11.22 -6.10 -6.25
CA LEU A 98 11.79 -4.78 -5.99
C LEU A 98 11.33 -4.17 -4.65
N TYR A 99 10.13 -4.50 -4.18
CA TYR A 99 9.57 -4.03 -2.90
C TYR A 99 8.30 -4.80 -2.55
N PRO A 100 7.89 -4.83 -1.25
CA PRO A 100 6.78 -5.65 -0.79
C PRO A 100 5.46 -5.30 -1.49
N VAL A 101 4.82 -6.34 -2.02
CA VAL A 101 3.42 -6.30 -2.48
C VAL A 101 2.54 -6.13 -1.25
N VAL A 102 1.64 -5.16 -1.32
CA VAL A 102 0.54 -4.98 -0.37
C VAL A 102 -0.67 -5.69 -0.93
N ASP A 103 -1.15 -6.70 -0.21
CA ASP A 103 -2.38 -7.39 -0.56
C ASP A 103 -3.59 -6.62 -0.02
N LEU A 104 -4.74 -6.79 -0.65
CA LEU A 104 -5.97 -6.11 -0.21
C LEU A 104 -6.38 -6.54 1.21
N GLU A 105 -5.96 -7.72 1.65
CA GLU A 105 -6.15 -8.21 3.02
C GLU A 105 -5.33 -7.45 4.08
N ASP A 106 -4.26 -6.76 3.68
CA ASP A 106 -3.43 -5.93 4.56
C ASP A 106 -4.07 -4.56 4.83
N LEU A 107 -5.08 -4.17 4.04
CA LEU A 107 -5.76 -2.87 4.14
C LEU A 107 -6.98 -2.90 5.08
N LYS A 108 -6.91 -3.69 6.15
CA LYS A 108 -7.96 -3.73 7.18
C LYS A 108 -8.17 -2.33 7.77
N GLY A 109 -9.43 -1.94 7.94
CA GLY A 109 -9.80 -0.58 8.34
C GLY A 109 -9.92 0.44 7.19
N PHE A 110 -9.61 0.04 5.96
CA PHE A 110 -9.80 0.86 4.76
C PHE A 110 -10.79 0.22 3.77
N GLU A 111 -11.52 1.08 3.05
CA GLU A 111 -12.31 0.74 1.87
C GLU A 111 -11.44 1.02 0.63
N VAL A 112 -11.11 -0.02 -0.14
CA VAL A 112 -10.32 0.13 -1.36
C VAL A 112 -11.20 0.74 -2.46
N LEU A 113 -10.80 1.89 -2.97
CA LEU A 113 -11.53 2.63 -4.00
C LEU A 113 -11.05 2.29 -5.41
N SER A 114 -9.73 2.14 -5.60
CA SER A 114 -9.13 1.84 -6.88
C SER A 114 -7.75 1.22 -6.72
N VAL A 115 -7.39 0.34 -7.64
CA VAL A 115 -6.04 -0.21 -7.80
C VAL A 115 -5.59 0.07 -9.22
N TYR A 116 -4.40 0.64 -9.38
CA TYR A 116 -3.81 0.92 -10.67
C TYR A 116 -2.48 0.17 -10.80
N HIS A 117 -2.39 -0.68 -11.82
CA HIS A 117 -1.19 -1.39 -12.21
C HIS A 117 -0.70 -0.81 -13.55
N PRO A 118 0.41 -0.07 -13.58
CA PRO A 118 0.92 0.48 -14.82
C PRO A 118 1.37 -0.65 -15.76
N GLY A 119 0.91 -0.59 -17.00
CA GLY A 119 1.29 -1.54 -18.06
C GLY A 119 2.60 -1.19 -18.78
N ASP A 120 3.25 -0.09 -18.38
CA ASP A 120 4.46 0.47 -19.00
C ASP A 120 5.68 0.32 -18.07
N GLU A 121 6.70 1.15 -18.27
CA GLU A 121 7.95 1.18 -17.49
C GLU A 121 7.74 1.64 -16.03
N VAL A 122 6.56 2.14 -15.67
CA VAL A 122 6.27 2.55 -14.29
C VAL A 122 6.15 1.31 -13.40
N ILE A 123 7.11 1.20 -12.49
CA ILE A 123 7.24 0.01 -11.64
C ILE A 123 6.13 -0.04 -10.57
N ASN A 124 5.68 1.11 -10.08
CA ASN A 124 4.80 1.24 -8.90
C ASN A 124 3.32 1.11 -9.25
N SER A 125 2.71 0.06 -8.70
CA SER A 125 1.26 0.01 -8.54
C SER A 125 0.82 0.98 -7.46
N VAL A 126 -0.37 1.54 -7.62
CA VAL A 126 -0.97 2.46 -6.65
C VAL A 126 -2.31 1.91 -6.20
N ILE A 127 -2.48 1.82 -4.88
CA ILE A 127 -3.76 1.52 -4.27
C ILE A 127 -4.27 2.79 -3.60
N VAL A 128 -5.50 3.18 -3.91
CA VAL A 128 -6.20 4.27 -3.25
C VAL A 128 -7.29 3.68 -2.37
N ALA A 129 -7.23 3.96 -1.08
CA ALA A 129 -8.18 3.46 -0.11
C ALA A 129 -8.67 4.59 0.83
N ARG A 130 -9.88 4.48 1.33
CA ARG A 130 -10.51 5.44 2.25
C ARG A 130 -10.58 4.84 3.65
N LYS A 131 -10.17 5.58 4.68
CA LYS A 131 -10.33 5.13 6.06
C LYS A 131 -11.82 4.98 6.38
N LYS A 132 -12.22 3.79 6.84
CA LYS A 132 -13.60 3.53 7.25
C LYS A 132 -13.98 4.43 8.43
N GLY A 133 -15.26 4.81 8.50
CA GLY A 133 -15.82 5.40 9.71
C GLY A 133 -15.70 4.43 10.88
N GLU A 134 -15.65 4.97 12.10
CA GLU A 134 -15.94 4.13 13.27
C GLU A 134 -17.32 3.52 13.03
N GLN A 135 -17.45 2.20 13.17
CA GLN A 135 -18.72 1.51 12.98
C GLN A 135 -19.71 1.98 14.05
N GLY A 136 -20.44 3.05 13.77
CA GLY A 136 -21.80 3.20 14.27
C GLY A 136 -22.68 2.27 13.46
N ASN A 137 -23.50 1.45 14.12
CA ASN A 137 -24.48 0.52 13.54
C ASN A 137 -25.31 1.12 12.39
N GLY A 138 -24.78 1.09 11.16
CA GLY A 138 -25.45 1.51 9.93
C GLY A 138 -25.44 0.36 8.92
N PRO A 139 -26.51 0.16 8.13
CA PRO A 139 -26.65 -1.02 7.29
C PRO A 139 -25.55 -1.08 6.25
N GLY A 140 -24.87 -2.23 6.20
CA GLY A 140 -23.70 -2.49 5.37
C GLY A 140 -23.94 -2.14 3.90
N MET A 141 -23.04 -1.32 3.37
CA MET A 141 -23.06 -0.95 1.96
C MET A 141 -22.46 -2.09 1.14
N VAL A 142 -23.23 -2.54 0.14
CA VAL A 142 -22.95 -3.68 -0.72
C VAL A 142 -21.71 -3.41 -1.57
N MET A 143 -20.76 -4.36 -1.53
CA MET A 143 -19.56 -4.37 -2.35
C MET A 143 -19.95 -4.51 -3.82
N GLN A 144 -19.72 -3.48 -4.63
CA GLN A 144 -19.84 -3.59 -6.09
C GLN A 144 -18.51 -4.13 -6.62
N THR A 145 -18.55 -5.34 -7.17
CA THR A 145 -17.37 -6.03 -7.70
C THR A 145 -16.84 -5.32 -8.95
N CYS A 146 -15.54 -5.08 -8.99
CA CYS A 146 -14.84 -4.61 -10.18
C CYS A 146 -14.61 -5.77 -11.15
N LYS A 147 -14.79 -5.52 -12.46
CA LYS A 147 -14.57 -6.48 -13.56
C LYS A 147 -13.16 -7.11 -13.60
N CYS A 148 -12.17 -6.56 -12.89
CA CYS A 148 -10.84 -7.16 -12.78
C CYS A 148 -10.74 -8.31 -11.76
N CYS A 149 -11.67 -8.45 -10.81
CA CYS A 149 -11.61 -9.46 -9.76
C CYS A 149 -12.24 -10.81 -10.14
N GLU A 150 -13.04 -10.88 -11.21
CA GLU A 150 -13.67 -12.14 -11.66
C GLU A 150 -12.63 -13.18 -12.13
N ALA A 151 -11.46 -12.73 -12.59
CA ALA A 151 -10.37 -13.62 -12.99
C ALA A 151 -9.69 -14.34 -11.81
N PHE A 152 -9.80 -13.83 -10.58
CA PHE A 152 -9.22 -14.43 -9.38
C PHE A 152 -10.21 -15.29 -8.59
N ALA A 153 -11.51 -15.04 -8.69
CA ALA A 153 -12.54 -15.81 -7.96
C ALA A 153 -12.72 -17.24 -8.52
N SER A 154 -12.37 -17.46 -9.79
CA SER A 154 -12.57 -18.74 -10.48
C SER A 154 -11.55 -19.83 -10.08
N SER A 155 -10.48 -19.50 -9.37
CA SER A 155 -9.37 -20.44 -9.07
C SER A 155 -9.34 -20.97 -7.63
N HIS A 156 -10.29 -20.61 -6.76
CA HIS A 156 -10.26 -21.01 -5.34
C HIS A 156 -11.49 -21.78 -4.83
N LEU A 157 -12.36 -22.29 -5.73
CA LEU A 157 -13.47 -23.17 -5.36
C LEU A 157 -13.34 -24.60 -5.93
N GLY A 158 -12.14 -25.03 -6.29
CA GLY A 158 -11.89 -26.38 -6.80
C GLY A 158 -10.72 -27.07 -6.11
N GLY A 159 -11.01 -27.98 -5.19
CA GLY A 159 -10.13 -29.12 -4.90
C GLY A 159 -9.22 -28.98 -3.68
N HIS A 160 -9.63 -29.62 -2.59
CA HIS A 160 -8.72 -30.19 -1.59
C HIS A 160 -7.73 -31.14 -2.30
N GLY A 161 -6.43 -30.88 -2.18
CA GLY A 161 -5.37 -31.77 -2.65
C GLY A 161 -4.09 -31.51 -1.85
N SER A 162 -3.74 -32.46 -1.00
CA SER A 162 -2.60 -32.44 -0.09
C SER A 162 -1.26 -32.39 -0.84
N LEU A 163 -0.37 -31.49 -0.43
CA LEU A 163 1.04 -31.44 -0.86
C LEU A 163 1.86 -32.57 -0.21
N VAL A 164 1.75 -33.78 -0.75
CA VAL A 164 2.80 -34.82 -0.63
C VAL A 164 2.66 -35.77 -1.81
N GLU A 165 3.78 -36.21 -2.37
CA GLU A 165 3.95 -37.13 -3.52
C GLU A 165 4.07 -36.50 -4.91
N GLU A 166 5.26 -35.95 -5.21
CA GLU A 166 5.79 -36.00 -6.58
C GLU A 166 7.34 -35.92 -6.57
N LEU A 167 7.97 -36.91 -5.92
CA LEU A 167 9.44 -37.06 -5.94
C LEU A 167 9.92 -38.52 -6.06
N GLN A 168 9.05 -39.44 -6.46
CA GLN A 168 9.44 -40.83 -6.73
C GLN A 168 8.70 -41.38 -7.95
N ALA A 169 9.23 -41.11 -9.15
CA ALA A 169 8.92 -41.85 -10.36
C ALA A 169 10.04 -41.69 -11.40
N MET A 170 11.26 -42.11 -11.04
CA MET A 170 12.29 -42.46 -12.01
C MET A 170 12.88 -43.81 -11.61
N ASP A 171 12.10 -44.87 -11.78
CA ASP A 171 12.62 -46.23 -11.82
C ASP A 171 11.76 -47.11 -12.74
N GLY A 172 12.42 -47.64 -13.77
CA GLY A 172 12.07 -48.90 -14.44
C GLY A 172 10.92 -48.90 -15.44
N GLN A 173 11.24 -48.84 -16.72
CA GLN A 173 10.55 -49.70 -17.70
C GLN A 173 11.56 -50.64 -18.38
N PRO A 174 11.32 -51.96 -18.38
CA PRO A 174 12.17 -52.96 -19.02
C PRO A 174 11.87 -53.12 -20.52
N SER A 175 12.90 -53.63 -21.21
CA SER A 175 12.97 -54.00 -22.63
C SER A 175 12.03 -55.14 -23.04
N SER A 176 11.50 -55.08 -24.29
CA SER A 176 11.44 -56.15 -25.31
C SER A 176 10.56 -55.65 -26.48
N TYR A 177 10.80 -55.87 -27.78
CA TYR A 177 11.65 -56.77 -28.57
C TYR A 177 12.29 -56.01 -29.73
#